data_AF-A0A4U7DHB2-F1
#
_entry.id   AF-A0A4U7DHB2-F1
#
_cell.length_a   1.000
_cell.length_b   1.000
_cell.length_c   1.000
_cell.angle_alpha   90.00
_cell.angle_beta   90.00
_cell.angle_gamma   90.00
#
_symmetry.space_group_name_H-M   'P 1'
#
loop_
_entity.id
_entity.type
_entity.pdbx_description
1 polymer ?
#
loop_
_entity_poly.entity_id
_entity_poly.type
_entity_poly.pdbx_seq_one_letter_code
_entity_poly.pdbx_strand_id
1 'polypeptide(L)'
;VGMDENDIAHIQSQIDDLITTDQRSKRSEFELKSRNGEPKIVENRIALIGENEFRGTAGVLRDVTSRKERERQLASFQRAIEQGADGVAILDDEEYVYVDDTHVEMYGFDNKDQLIGSTWHTLYDDSEISRLEAEALPAV
;
A
#
# COMPACT_ATOMS: atom_id res chain seq x y z
N VAL A 1 -14.59 -23.75 8.23
CA VAL A 1 -13.28 -23.07 8.10
C VAL A 1 -12.25 -24.07 8.56
N GLY A 2 -11.27 -24.43 7.74
CA GLY A 2 -10.24 -25.38 8.13
C GLY A 2 -9.12 -24.61 8.80
N MET A 3 -9.25 -24.34 10.09
CA MET A 3 -8.10 -23.88 10.88
C MET A 3 -7.16 -25.06 11.04
N ASP A 4 -5.92 -24.92 10.62
CA ASP A 4 -4.88 -25.91 10.91
C ASP A 4 -4.26 -25.67 12.29
N GLU A 5 -3.34 -26.55 12.71
CA GLU A 5 -2.73 -26.46 14.04
C GLU A 5 -1.98 -25.14 14.27
N ASN A 6 -1.41 -24.56 13.21
CA ASN A 6 -0.71 -23.27 13.30
C ASN A 6 -1.71 -22.13 13.50
N ASP A 7 -2.87 -22.18 12.81
CA ASP A 7 -3.94 -21.21 12.99
C ASP A 7 -4.47 -21.23 14.43
N ILE A 8 -4.66 -22.42 15.00
CA ILE A 8 -5.10 -22.59 16.39
C ILE A 8 -4.04 -22.05 17.36
N ALA A 9 -2.77 -22.40 17.17
CA ALA A 9 -1.68 -21.93 18.01
C ALA A 9 -1.55 -20.39 17.97
N HIS A 10 -1.72 -19.79 16.79
CA HIS A 10 -1.72 -18.33 16.63
C HIS A 10 -2.85 -17.67 17.43
N ILE A 11 -4.07 -18.18 17.31
CA ILE A 11 -5.24 -17.65 18.05
C ILE A 11 -5.05 -17.84 19.57
N GLN A 12 -4.54 -18.99 20.02
CA GLN A 12 -4.28 -19.25 21.43
C GLN A 12 -3.27 -18.26 22.01
N SER A 13 -2.15 -18.03 21.31
CA SER A 13 -1.14 -17.05 21.72
C SER A 13 -1.73 -15.63 21.87
N GLN A 14 -2.70 -15.26 21.03
CA GLN A 14 -3.37 -13.97 21.14
C GLN A 14 -4.32 -13.88 22.33
N ILE A 15 -5.00 -14.98 22.65
CA ILE A 15 -5.87 -15.05 23.83
C ILE A 15 -5.00 -14.95 25.09
N ASP A 16 -3.88 -15.66 25.14
CA ASP A 16 -2.94 -15.59 26.27
C ASP A 16 -2.37 -14.18 26.45
N ASP A 17 -1.97 -13.52 25.36
CA ASP A 17 -1.51 -12.12 25.39
C ASP A 17 -2.62 -11.16 25.89
N LEU A 18 -3.86 -11.35 25.45
CA LEU A 18 -4.98 -10.55 25.94
C LEU A 18 -5.25 -10.76 27.44
N ILE A 19 -5.13 -11.98 27.94
CA ILE A 19 -5.36 -12.30 29.37
C ILE A 19 -4.22 -11.75 30.24
N THR A 20 -2.99 -11.74 29.72
CA THR A 20 -1.80 -11.32 30.47
C THR A 20 -1.51 -9.82 30.39
N THR A 21 -2.19 -9.10 29.48
CA THR A 21 -2.09 -7.65 29.33
C THR A 21 -3.37 -6.94 29.81
N ASP A 22 -3.30 -5.63 30.05
CA ASP A 22 -4.48 -4.81 30.39
C ASP A 22 -5.36 -4.49 29.15
N GLN A 23 -5.23 -5.27 28.07
CA GLN A 23 -5.97 -5.09 26.82
C GLN A 23 -7.22 -5.96 26.80
N ARG A 24 -8.38 -5.36 26.47
CA ARG A 24 -9.65 -6.10 26.35
C ARG A 24 -9.94 -6.63 24.95
N SER A 25 -9.23 -6.16 23.93
CA SER A 25 -9.38 -6.66 22.56
C SER A 25 -8.13 -6.44 21.73
N LYS A 26 -7.85 -7.36 20.80
CA LYS A 26 -6.71 -7.31 19.89
C LYS A 26 -7.16 -7.56 18.47
N ARG A 27 -6.48 -6.91 17.54
CA ARG A 27 -6.68 -7.11 16.10
C ARG A 27 -5.40 -7.67 15.49
N SER A 28 -5.53 -8.64 14.60
CA SER A 28 -4.43 -9.20 13.84
C SER A 28 -4.86 -9.59 12.44
N GLU A 29 -3.88 -9.77 11.56
CA GLU A 29 -4.10 -10.34 10.24
C GLU A 29 -3.28 -11.63 10.13
N PHE A 30 -3.85 -12.68 9.55
CA PHE A 30 -3.14 -13.93 9.27
C PHE A 30 -3.79 -14.65 8.08
N GLU A 31 -3.10 -15.65 7.55
CA GLU A 31 -3.61 -16.46 6.45
C GLU A 31 -4.39 -17.65 7.00
N LEU A 32 -5.58 -17.89 6.47
CA LEU A 32 -6.41 -19.06 6.74
C LEU A 32 -6.63 -19.85 5.48
N LYS A 33 -6.68 -21.18 5.59
CA LYS A 33 -7.14 -22.03 4.50
C LYS A 33 -8.66 -22.10 4.51
N SER A 34 -9.27 -21.68 3.39
CA SER A 34 -10.69 -21.85 3.18
C SER A 34 -11.05 -23.35 3.09
N ARG A 35 -12.35 -23.67 3.10
CA ARG A 35 -12.81 -25.06 2.92
C ARG A 35 -12.38 -25.64 1.56
N ASN A 36 -12.22 -24.82 0.54
CA ASN A 36 -11.74 -25.21 -0.78
C ASN A 36 -10.21 -25.20 -0.92
N GLY A 37 -9.46 -24.97 0.17
CA GLY A 37 -7.99 -24.97 0.18
C GLY A 37 -7.35 -23.68 -0.34
N GLU A 38 -8.13 -22.66 -0.65
CA GLU A 38 -7.64 -21.36 -1.08
C GLU A 38 -7.15 -20.56 0.14
N PRO A 39 -5.95 -19.97 0.11
CA PRO A 39 -5.49 -19.11 1.18
C PRO A 39 -6.31 -17.81 1.18
N LYS A 40 -6.81 -17.42 2.34
CA LYS A 40 -7.50 -16.16 2.59
C LYS A 40 -6.74 -15.37 3.64
N ILE A 41 -6.47 -14.10 3.38
CA ILE A 41 -5.97 -13.21 4.42
C ILE A 41 -7.18 -12.74 5.23
N VAL A 42 -7.21 -13.08 6.51
CA VAL A 42 -8.27 -12.68 7.42
C VAL A 42 -7.77 -11.66 8.42
N GLU A 43 -8.56 -10.61 8.63
CA GLU A 43 -8.44 -9.72 9.77
C GLU A 43 -9.31 -10.30 10.89
N ASN A 44 -8.69 -10.65 12.01
CA ASN A 44 -9.37 -11.16 13.19
C ASN A 44 -9.38 -10.09 14.28
N ARG A 45 -10.55 -9.87 14.89
CA ARG A 45 -10.68 -9.10 16.12
C ARG A 45 -11.17 -10.01 17.22
N ILE A 46 -10.32 -10.24 18.22
CA ILE A 46 -10.65 -11.02 19.41
C ILE A 46 -10.90 -10.05 20.56
N ALA A 47 -11.99 -10.25 21.30
CA ALA A 47 -12.29 -9.54 22.53
C ALA A 47 -12.51 -10.52 23.70
N LEU A 48 -12.06 -10.15 24.89
CA LEU A 48 -12.31 -10.89 26.12
C LEU A 48 -13.76 -10.72 26.58
N ILE A 49 -14.37 -11.80 27.02
CA ILE A 49 -15.70 -11.82 27.65
C ILE A 49 -15.51 -11.88 29.16
N GLY A 50 -16.18 -10.97 29.88
CA GLY A 50 -16.06 -10.81 31.34
C GLY A 50 -15.48 -9.45 31.73
N GLU A 51 -15.90 -8.91 32.88
CA GLU A 51 -15.48 -7.59 33.38
C GLU A 51 -14.28 -7.67 34.33
N ASN A 52 -14.30 -8.62 35.27
CA ASN A 52 -13.26 -8.79 36.30
C ASN A 52 -12.56 -10.16 36.23
N GLU A 53 -13.16 -11.12 35.53
CA GLU A 53 -12.64 -12.48 35.38
C GLU A 53 -12.88 -12.93 33.94
N PHE A 54 -11.88 -13.59 33.36
CA PHE A 54 -11.97 -14.15 32.02
C PHE A 54 -13.02 -15.26 31.95
N ARG A 55 -14.03 -15.10 31.08
CA ARG A 55 -15.10 -16.09 30.84
C ARG A 55 -15.09 -16.68 29.43
N GLY A 56 -14.18 -16.22 28.57
CA GLY A 56 -14.07 -16.66 27.18
C GLY A 56 -13.72 -15.51 26.24
N THR A 57 -13.80 -15.78 24.94
CA THR A 57 -13.53 -14.79 23.89
C THR A 57 -14.62 -14.76 22.83
N ALA A 58 -14.79 -13.57 22.23
CA ALA A 58 -15.56 -13.39 21.01
C ALA A 58 -14.60 -12.95 19.89
N GLY A 59 -14.60 -13.70 18.78
CA GLY A 59 -13.79 -13.41 17.60
C GLY A 59 -14.66 -13.02 16.40
N VAL A 60 -14.27 -11.98 15.68
CA VAL A 60 -14.83 -11.64 14.37
C VAL A 60 -13.73 -11.74 13.32
N LEU A 61 -13.94 -12.63 12.35
CA LEU A 61 -13.05 -12.84 11.21
C LEU A 61 -13.63 -12.12 9.99
N ARG A 62 -12.82 -11.27 9.36
CA ARG A 62 -13.15 -10.59 8.12
C ARG A 62 -12.16 -11.00 7.03
N ASP A 63 -12.66 -11.53 5.92
CA ASP A 63 -11.83 -11.74 4.73
C ASP A 63 -11.41 -10.37 4.16
N VAL A 64 -10.10 -10.15 4.07
CA VAL A 64 -9.48 -8.94 3.52
C VAL A 64 -8.57 -9.25 2.33
N THR A 65 -8.65 -10.46 1.78
CA THR A 65 -7.79 -10.97 0.69
C THR A 65 -7.79 -10.01 -0.49
N SER A 66 -8.96 -9.68 -1.04
CA SER A 66 -9.08 -8.79 -2.20
C SER A 66 -8.64 -7.35 -1.95
N ARG A 67 -8.65 -6.89 -0.69
CA ARG A 67 -8.09 -5.58 -0.33
C ARG A 67 -6.56 -5.65 -0.37
N LYS A 68 -5.98 -6.66 0.28
CA LYS A 68 -4.53 -6.85 0.36
C LYS A 68 -3.89 -7.14 -0.99
N GLU A 69 -4.57 -7.88 -1.86
CA GLU A 69 -4.09 -8.12 -3.23
C GLU A 69 -3.99 -6.82 -4.04
N ARG A 70 -5.01 -5.96 -3.97
CA ARG A 70 -4.98 -4.65 -4.61
C ARG A 70 -3.88 -3.75 -4.04
N GLU A 71 -3.73 -3.71 -2.72
CA GLU A 71 -2.65 -2.96 -2.07
C GLU A 71 -1.26 -3.46 -2.51
N ARG A 72 -1.07 -4.79 -2.59
CA ARG A 72 0.18 -5.40 -3.05
C ARG A 72 0.46 -5.09 -4.53
N GLN A 73 -0.57 -5.15 -5.38
CA GLN A 73 -0.45 -4.82 -6.80
C GLN A 73 -0.08 -3.35 -7.00
N LEU A 74 -0.76 -2.43 -6.31
CA LEU A 74 -0.46 -1.00 -6.36
C LEU A 74 0.98 -0.72 -5.88
N ALA A 75 1.38 -1.29 -4.75
CA ALA A 75 2.74 -1.12 -4.24
C ALA A 75 3.79 -1.72 -5.17
N SER A 76 3.49 -2.83 -5.85
CA SER A 76 4.39 -3.42 -6.85
C SER A 76 4.52 -2.54 -8.09
N PHE A 77 3.41 -1.96 -8.56
CA PHE A 77 3.39 -1.05 -9.69
C PHE A 77 4.16 0.24 -9.39
N GLN A 78 3.93 0.83 -8.21
CA GLN A 78 4.67 2.00 -7.75
C GLN A 78 6.18 1.75 -7.72
N ARG A 79 6.61 0.63 -7.11
CA ARG A 79 8.04 0.26 -7.10
C ARG A 79 8.62 0.05 -8.49
N ALA A 80 7.85 -0.51 -9.42
CA ALA A 80 8.31 -0.73 -10.79
C ALA A 80 8.51 0.60 -11.54
N ILE A 81 7.63 1.58 -11.31
CA ILE A 81 7.82 2.94 -11.83
C ILE A 81 9.05 3.58 -11.20
N GLU A 82 9.16 3.58 -9.87
CA GLU A 82 10.28 4.20 -9.15
C GLU A 82 11.66 3.63 -9.51
N GLN A 83 11.72 2.39 -10.01
CA GLN A 83 12.97 1.71 -10.39
C GLN A 83 13.12 1.57 -11.91
N GLY A 84 12.27 2.22 -12.70
CA GLY A 84 12.33 2.22 -14.15
C GLY A 84 13.61 2.89 -14.65
N ALA A 85 14.10 2.45 -15.83
CA ALA A 85 15.22 3.11 -16.51
C ALA A 85 14.80 4.44 -17.17
N ASP A 86 13.53 4.53 -17.56
CA ASP A 86 12.91 5.75 -18.03
C ASP A 86 12.19 6.41 -16.85
N GLY A 87 12.44 7.69 -16.63
CA GLY A 87 11.74 8.45 -15.61
C GLY A 87 10.34 8.85 -16.03
N VAL A 88 9.45 8.87 -15.05
CA VAL A 88 8.03 9.13 -15.20
C VAL A 88 7.65 10.35 -14.37
N ALA A 89 6.92 11.25 -15.01
CA ALA A 89 6.26 12.37 -14.36
C ALA A 89 4.78 12.42 -14.74
N ILE A 90 3.97 12.93 -13.82
CA ILE A 90 2.55 13.25 -14.06
C ILE A 90 2.39 14.75 -13.83
N LEU A 91 1.71 15.40 -14.77
CA LEU A 91 1.46 16.82 -14.74
C LEU A 91 -0.04 17.09 -14.65
N ASP A 92 -0.42 18.15 -13.92
CA ASP A 92 -1.75 18.74 -13.89
C ASP A 92 -1.62 20.19 -14.34
N ASP A 93 -2.35 20.59 -15.38
CA ASP A 93 -2.21 21.92 -16.03
C ASP A 93 -0.75 22.34 -16.28
N GLU A 94 0.04 21.42 -16.83
CA GLU A 94 1.48 21.58 -17.12
C GLU A 94 2.41 21.68 -15.89
N GLU A 95 1.90 21.54 -14.67
CA GLU A 95 2.67 21.53 -13.43
C GLU A 95 2.91 20.11 -12.92
N TYR A 96 4.13 19.81 -12.44
CA TYR A 96 4.44 18.49 -11.88
C TYR A 96 3.64 18.21 -10.60
N VAL A 97 2.81 17.16 -10.62
CA VAL A 97 2.11 16.63 -9.43
C VAL A 97 2.71 15.32 -8.93
N TYR A 98 3.49 14.64 -9.77
CA TYR A 98 4.27 13.47 -9.40
C TYR A 98 5.52 13.38 -10.28
N VAL A 99 6.61 12.92 -9.71
CA VAL A 99 7.87 12.62 -10.40
C VAL A 99 8.56 11.46 -9.68
N ASP A 100 9.08 10.49 -10.43
CA ASP A 100 9.91 9.43 -9.87
C ASP A 100 11.38 9.88 -9.71
N ASP A 101 12.17 9.06 -9.01
CA ASP A 101 13.57 9.39 -8.74
C ASP A 101 14.43 9.34 -10.01
N THR A 102 14.12 8.44 -10.96
CA THR A 102 14.79 8.37 -12.26
C THR A 102 14.66 9.67 -13.05
N HIS A 103 13.47 10.30 -13.09
CA HIS A 103 13.28 11.59 -13.76
C HIS A 103 14.08 12.70 -13.09
N VAL A 104 14.08 12.77 -11.76
CA VAL A 104 14.89 13.73 -10.99
C VAL A 104 16.38 13.58 -11.34
N GLU A 105 16.89 12.35 -11.33
CA GLU A 105 18.29 12.04 -11.64
C GLU A 105 18.64 12.37 -13.11
N MET A 106 17.77 12.03 -14.06
CA MET A 106 18.00 12.28 -15.49
C MET A 106 18.19 13.77 -15.81
N TYR A 107 17.44 14.65 -15.14
CA TYR A 107 17.57 16.10 -15.33
C TYR A 107 18.54 16.76 -14.33
N GLY A 108 19.19 15.97 -13.47
CA GLY A 108 20.24 16.45 -12.57
C GLY A 108 19.75 17.28 -11.38
N PHE A 109 18.52 17.04 -10.92
CA PHE A 109 17.99 17.64 -9.70
C PHE A 109 18.37 16.80 -8.47
N ASP A 110 18.39 17.43 -7.30
CA ASP A 110 18.75 16.76 -6.04
C ASP A 110 17.56 16.03 -5.41
N ASN A 111 16.34 16.54 -5.63
CA ASN A 111 15.12 15.97 -5.06
C ASN A 111 13.86 16.40 -5.82
N LYS A 112 12.77 15.66 -5.59
CA LYS A 112 11.47 15.84 -6.23
C LYS A 112 10.88 17.24 -5.99
N ASP A 113 11.07 17.81 -4.81
CA ASP A 113 10.45 19.09 -4.41
C ASP A 113 10.92 20.28 -5.26
N GLN A 114 12.06 20.15 -5.96
CA GLN A 114 12.53 21.15 -6.91
C GLN A 114 11.70 21.18 -8.21
N LEU A 115 11.01 20.09 -8.53
CA LEU A 115 10.17 19.95 -9.71
C LEU A 115 8.68 20.06 -9.38
N ILE A 116 8.23 19.50 -8.25
CA ILE A 116 6.81 19.52 -7.87
C ILE A 116 6.26 20.96 -7.83
N GLY A 117 5.14 21.18 -8.52
CA GLY A 117 4.49 22.49 -8.68
C GLY A 117 5.19 23.45 -9.65
N SER A 118 6.29 23.03 -10.28
CA SER A 118 6.91 23.76 -11.39
C SER A 118 6.41 23.21 -12.73
N THR A 119 6.58 23.98 -13.81
CA THR A 119 6.28 23.52 -15.16
C THR A 119 7.48 22.84 -15.83
N TRP A 120 7.23 21.88 -16.72
CA TRP A 120 8.27 21.23 -17.52
C TRP A 120 9.05 22.20 -18.42
N HIS A 121 8.50 23.39 -18.70
CA HIS A 121 9.18 24.46 -19.42
C HIS A 121 10.49 24.90 -18.75
N THR A 122 10.70 24.64 -17.46
CA THR A 122 11.97 24.97 -16.79
C THR A 122 13.13 24.08 -17.23
N LEU A 123 12.85 22.96 -17.90
CA LEU A 123 13.85 21.95 -18.29
C LEU A 123 14.48 22.21 -19.65
N TYR A 124 13.85 23.03 -20.49
CA TYR A 124 14.23 23.22 -21.88
C TYR A 124 14.25 24.70 -22.25
N ASP A 125 14.94 25.04 -23.33
CA ASP A 125 14.86 26.39 -23.91
C ASP A 125 13.60 26.57 -24.78
N ASP A 126 13.26 27.82 -25.07
CA ASP A 126 12.06 28.21 -25.83
C ASP A 126 11.89 27.48 -27.17
N SER A 127 13.01 27.17 -27.85
CA SER A 127 12.96 26.52 -29.16
C SER A 127 12.56 25.05 -29.03
N GLU A 128 13.05 24.39 -27.99
CA GLU A 128 12.76 22.99 -27.71
C GLU A 128 11.36 22.81 -27.10
N ILE A 129 10.93 23.77 -26.26
CA ILE A 129 9.54 23.88 -25.78
C ILE A 129 8.58 23.93 -26.97
N SER A 130 8.81 24.88 -27.89
CA SER A 130 7.96 25.05 -29.08
C SER A 130 7.88 23.78 -29.93
N ARG A 131 8.98 23.02 -30.00
CA ARG A 131 9.03 21.74 -30.70
C ARG A 131 8.20 20.67 -30.01
N LEU A 132 8.31 20.53 -28.69
CA LEU A 132 7.55 19.55 -27.90
C LEU A 132 6.04 19.85 -27.90
N GLU A 133 5.65 21.12 -27.81
CA GLU A 133 4.25 21.53 -27.94
C GLU A 133 3.66 21.19 -29.31
N ALA A 134 4.46 21.31 -30.38
CA ALA A 134 4.01 21.02 -31.74
C ALA A 134 3.99 19.51 -32.07
N GLU A 135 4.92 18.73 -31.52
CA GLU A 135 5.15 17.33 -31.91
C GLU A 135 4.59 16.32 -30.90
N ALA A 136 4.67 16.60 -29.59
CA ALA A 136 4.40 15.64 -28.53
C ALA A 136 3.08 15.91 -27.79
N LEU A 137 2.64 17.16 -27.70
CA LEU A 137 1.35 17.54 -27.14
C LEU A 137 0.32 17.68 -28.27
N PRO A 138 -0.87 17.06 -28.16
CA PRO A 138 -1.90 17.25 -29.17
C PRO A 138 -2.31 18.73 -29.21
N ALA A 139 -2.27 19.33 -30.40
CA ALA A 139 -2.90 20.63 -30.63
C ALA A 139 -4.37 20.54 -30.23
N VAL A 140 -4.76 21.28 -29.20
CA VAL A 140 -6.15 21.40 -28.72
C VAL A 140 -7.06 21.95 -29.81
#